data_AF-A0A8S0FXK6-F1
#
_entry.id   AF-A0A8S0FXK6-F1
#
_cell.length_a   1.000
_cell.length_b   1.000
_cell.length_c   1.000
_cell.angle_alpha   90.00
_cell.angle_beta   90.00
_cell.angle_gamma   90.00
#
_symmetry.space_group_name_H-M   'P 1'
#
loop_
_entity.id
_entity.type
_entity.pdbx_description
1 polymer ?
#
loop_
_entity_poly.entity_id
_entity_poly.type
_entity_poly.pdbx_seq_one_letter_code
_entity_poly.pdbx_strand_id
1 'polypeptide(L)'
;MLGVGIPVEQHYGPMSEVAPGWKLRVLLAQALFADPDILLLDEPTNNLDIDTIRWLEQVLNERDSTMIIISHDRHFLNMVCTHMADLDYGELRVYPGNYDEYMTAATQARERLLADNAKKKAQIAELQSFVSRFSANASKSRQATSRARQIDKIKLEEVKASSRQNPFIRFEQDKKLFRNALEVEGLTKGFDNGPLFKNLNLLLEVGEKLAVLGTNGVGKSTLLKTLVGDLQPDSGTVKWSENARIGYYAQDHEYEFENDLTVFEWMSQWKQEGDDEQAVRSILGRLLFSQDDIKKPAKVLSGGEKGRMLFGKLMMQKPNILIITAFGRTDQPPGYGIH
;
A
#
# COMPACT_ATOMS: atom_id res chain seq x y z
N MET A 1 19.70 16.17 22.14
CA MET A 1 18.57 15.45 22.76
C MET A 1 17.27 16.28 22.84
N LEU A 2 17.31 17.62 23.00
CA LEU A 2 16.09 18.44 23.07
C LEU A 2 15.27 18.53 21.75
N GLY A 3 15.86 18.21 20.60
CA GLY A 3 15.21 18.35 19.29
C GLY A 3 14.24 17.23 18.89
N VAL A 4 14.12 16.16 19.68
CA VAL A 4 13.31 14.96 19.33
C VAL A 4 11.91 15.00 19.96
N GLY A 5 11.64 16.02 20.79
CA GLY A 5 10.38 16.24 21.48
C GLY A 5 10.08 15.32 22.66
N ILE A 6 10.98 14.40 23.03
CA ILE A 6 10.74 13.44 24.14
C ILE A 6 10.77 14.22 25.46
N PRO A 7 9.75 14.10 26.34
CA PRO A 7 9.76 14.73 27.66
C PRO A 7 11.00 14.36 28.46
N VAL A 8 11.62 15.34 29.13
CA VAL A 8 12.89 15.17 29.88
C VAL A 8 12.79 14.05 30.91
N GLU A 9 11.60 13.86 31.48
CA GLU A 9 11.31 12.85 32.50
C GLU A 9 11.47 11.41 31.99
N GLN A 10 11.37 11.21 30.67
CA GLN A 10 11.52 9.90 30.02
C GLN A 10 12.94 9.64 29.50
N HIS A 11 13.88 10.58 29.67
CA HIS A 11 15.24 10.45 29.09
C HIS A 11 16.10 9.38 29.77
N TYR A 12 15.81 9.06 31.03
CA TYR A 12 16.60 8.14 31.85
C TYR A 12 15.89 6.80 32.14
N GLY A 13 14.66 6.62 31.64
CA GLY A 13 13.88 5.40 31.81
C GLY A 13 14.25 4.31 30.80
N PRO A 14 13.84 3.04 31.04
CA PRO A 14 14.10 1.95 30.10
C PRO A 14 13.28 2.12 28.81
N MET A 15 13.83 1.70 27.66
CA MET A 15 13.17 1.72 26.35
C MET A 15 11.85 0.92 26.29
N SER A 16 11.61 0.04 27.26
CA SER A 16 10.32 -0.66 27.42
C SER A 16 9.17 0.28 27.78
N GLU A 17 9.44 1.37 28.49
CA GLU A 17 8.46 2.34 28.98
C GLU A 17 8.17 3.47 27.97
N VAL A 18 9.04 3.63 26.96
CA VAL A 18 8.83 4.60 25.87
C VAL A 18 7.74 4.08 24.94
N ALA A 19 6.73 4.90 24.67
CA ALA A 19 5.66 4.51 23.74
C ALA A 19 6.23 4.23 22.32
N PRO A 20 5.71 3.24 21.56
CA PRO A 20 6.31 2.80 20.30
C PRO A 20 6.61 3.91 19.29
N GLY A 21 5.74 4.90 19.13
CA GLY A 21 5.97 6.05 18.22
C GLY A 21 7.15 6.94 18.63
N TRP A 22 7.54 6.91 19.91
CA TRP A 22 8.70 7.61 20.44
C TRP A 22 9.97 6.76 20.40
N LYS A 23 9.86 5.42 20.32
CA LYS A 23 11.04 4.54 20.21
C LYS A 23 11.83 4.80 18.93
N LEU A 24 11.13 4.97 17.81
CA LEU A 24 11.79 5.32 16.54
C LEU A 24 12.49 6.68 16.63
N ARG A 25 11.87 7.66 17.28
CA ARG A 25 12.49 8.96 17.58
C ARG A 25 13.79 8.81 18.38
N VAL A 26 13.83 7.95 19.40
CA VAL A 26 15.07 7.64 20.17
C VAL A 26 16.12 6.99 19.29
N LEU A 27 15.75 5.94 18.53
CA LEU A 27 16.68 5.22 17.66
C LEU A 27 17.24 6.11 16.56
N LEU A 28 16.39 6.95 15.97
CA LEU A 28 16.78 7.93 14.98
C LEU A 28 17.71 8.96 15.62
N ALA A 29 17.37 9.51 16.78
CA ALA A 29 18.24 10.44 17.49
C ALA A 29 19.61 9.81 17.83
N GLN A 30 19.66 8.52 18.15
CA GLN A 30 20.90 7.79 18.37
C GLN A 30 21.72 7.64 17.08
N ALA A 31 21.10 7.20 15.99
CA ALA A 31 21.77 7.05 14.69
C ALA A 31 22.27 8.41 14.17
N LEU A 32 21.48 9.45 14.36
CA LEU A 32 21.76 10.81 13.94
C LEU A 32 22.81 11.51 14.82
N PHE A 33 22.89 11.18 16.12
CA PHE A 33 23.89 11.77 17.02
C PHE A 33 25.32 11.34 16.69
N ALA A 34 25.49 10.18 16.05
CA ALA A 34 26.80 9.70 15.60
C ALA A 34 27.41 10.52 14.45
N ASP A 35 26.64 11.48 13.89
CA ASP A 35 27.00 12.31 12.74
C ASP A 35 27.66 11.51 11.59
N PRO A 36 26.97 10.48 11.06
CA PRO A 36 27.59 9.56 10.12
C PRO A 36 27.70 10.20 8.72
N ASP A 37 28.81 9.91 8.02
CA ASP A 37 28.96 10.28 6.60
C ASP A 37 27.92 9.57 5.70
N ILE A 38 27.49 8.37 6.10
CA ILE A 38 26.53 7.53 5.39
C ILE A 38 25.44 7.03 6.34
N LEU A 39 24.18 7.25 5.98
CA LEU A 39 23.02 6.81 6.74
C LEU A 39 22.14 5.87 5.90
N LEU A 40 21.79 4.72 6.47
CA LEU A 40 20.89 3.73 5.86
C LEU A 40 19.59 3.72 6.66
N LEU A 41 18.47 4.00 6.01
CA LEU A 41 17.14 4.01 6.64
C LEU A 41 16.22 3.03 5.91
N ASP A 42 15.69 2.06 6.64
CA ASP A 42 14.72 1.09 6.13
C ASP A 42 13.31 1.40 6.65
N GLU A 43 12.43 1.86 5.76
CA GLU A 43 11.06 2.30 6.03
C GLU A 43 10.90 3.22 7.25
N PRO A 44 11.61 4.37 7.30
CA PRO A 44 11.67 5.22 8.48
C PRO A 44 10.36 5.98 8.79
N THR A 45 9.39 5.95 7.86
CA THR A 45 8.06 6.55 8.07
C THR A 45 7.05 5.59 8.67
N ASN A 46 7.38 4.29 8.76
CA ASN A 46 6.48 3.31 9.34
C ASN A 46 6.20 3.65 10.81
N ASN A 47 4.92 3.54 11.17
CA ASN A 47 4.41 3.73 12.52
C ASN A 47 4.54 5.17 13.05
N LEU A 48 4.84 6.13 12.19
CA LEU A 48 4.89 7.56 12.54
C LEU A 48 3.56 8.28 12.24
N ASP A 49 3.28 9.31 13.04
CA ASP A 49 2.25 10.28 12.72
C ASP A 49 2.80 11.39 11.82
N ILE A 50 1.90 12.14 11.19
CA ILE A 50 2.21 13.16 10.18
C ILE A 50 3.18 14.23 10.73
N ASP A 51 3.00 14.65 11.98
CA ASP A 51 3.86 15.65 12.60
C ASP A 51 5.28 15.10 12.82
N THR A 52 5.39 13.82 13.17
CA THR A 52 6.69 13.15 13.30
C THR A 52 7.37 12.95 11.94
N ILE A 53 6.62 12.63 10.89
CA ILE A 53 7.15 12.50 9.53
C ILE A 53 7.73 13.85 9.06
N ARG A 54 6.98 14.95 9.25
CA ARG A 54 7.46 16.30 8.91
C ARG A 54 8.71 16.70 9.68
N TRP A 55 8.77 16.38 10.97
CA TRP A 55 9.97 16.59 11.76
C TRP A 55 11.16 15.79 11.22
N LEU A 56 10.95 14.52 10.86
CA LEU A 56 11.98 13.67 10.27
C LEU A 56 12.49 14.24 8.94
N GLU A 57 11.59 14.68 8.07
CA GLU A 57 11.94 15.33 6.79
C GLU A 57 12.87 16.52 7.01
N GLN A 58 12.53 17.40 7.95
CA GLN A 58 13.36 18.56 8.27
C GLN A 58 14.74 18.14 8.78
N VAL A 59 14.79 17.20 9.74
CA VAL A 59 16.05 16.73 10.33
C VAL A 59 16.97 16.07 9.31
N LEU A 60 16.42 15.33 8.34
CA LEU A 60 17.20 14.71 7.27
C LEU A 60 17.70 15.75 6.26
N ASN A 61 16.88 16.75 5.93
CA ASN A 61 17.25 17.82 4.99
C ASN A 61 18.32 18.79 5.54
N GLU A 62 18.44 18.92 6.86
CA GLU A 62 19.46 19.75 7.50
C GLU A 62 20.86 19.09 7.56
N ARG A 63 21.01 17.87 7.02
CA ARG A 63 22.24 17.07 7.17
C ARG A 63 23.05 16.95 5.89
N ASP A 64 24.35 17.16 6.04
CA ASP A 64 25.35 16.93 5.00
C ASP A 64 25.85 15.47 5.04
N SER A 65 24.94 14.50 4.87
CA SER A 65 25.27 13.07 4.85
C SER A 65 24.72 12.37 3.61
N THR A 66 25.40 11.32 3.15
CA THR A 66 24.88 10.48 2.06
C THR A 66 23.83 9.52 2.62
N MET A 67 22.59 9.65 2.17
CA MET A 67 21.48 8.85 2.69
C MET A 67 20.98 7.83 1.65
N ILE A 68 20.83 6.57 2.07
CA ILE A 68 20.11 5.55 1.31
C ILE A 68 18.84 5.23 2.08
N ILE A 69 17.69 5.52 1.47
CA ILE A 69 16.40 5.39 2.13
C ILE A 69 15.52 4.43 1.33
N ILE A 70 14.98 3.42 2.01
CA ILE A 70 13.92 2.56 1.50
C ILE A 70 12.60 3.09 2.08
N SER A 71 11.65 3.45 1.23
CA SER A 71 10.33 3.87 1.67
C SER A 71 9.28 3.61 0.60
N HIS A 72 8.06 3.31 1.04
CA HIS A 72 6.87 3.33 0.21
C HIS A 72 6.11 4.67 0.25
N ASP A 73 6.58 5.65 1.04
CA ASP A 73 5.96 6.96 1.16
C ASP A 73 6.47 7.93 0.08
N ARG A 74 5.61 8.19 -0.90
CA ARG A 74 5.94 9.07 -2.03
C ARG A 74 6.16 10.52 -1.60
N HIS A 75 5.40 11.01 -0.63
CA HIS A 75 5.54 12.39 -0.16
C HIS A 75 6.90 12.58 0.50
N PHE A 76 7.22 11.68 1.44
CA PHE A 76 8.49 11.68 2.13
C PHE A 76 9.68 11.56 1.16
N LEU A 77 9.63 10.62 0.22
CA LEU A 77 10.65 10.48 -0.82
C LEU A 77 10.79 11.75 -1.67
N ASN A 78 9.69 12.42 -1.99
CA ASN A 78 9.73 13.68 -2.74
C ASN A 78 10.33 14.84 -1.94
N MET A 79 10.18 14.85 -0.62
CA MET A 79 10.67 15.93 0.25
C MET A 79 12.15 15.78 0.63
N VAL A 80 12.68 14.55 0.67
CA VAL A 80 14.02 14.28 1.21
C VAL A 80 15.02 13.81 0.14
N CYS A 81 14.58 13.04 -0.85
CA CYS A 81 15.50 12.37 -1.76
C CYS A 81 15.78 13.19 -3.03
N THR A 82 17.05 13.18 -3.45
CA THR A 82 17.53 13.86 -4.66
C THR A 82 17.68 12.92 -5.87
N HIS A 83 17.67 11.61 -5.62
CA HIS A 83 17.80 10.56 -6.62
C HIS A 83 16.88 9.40 -6.25
N MET A 84 16.34 8.73 -7.27
CA MET A 84 15.49 7.55 -7.13
C MET A 84 16.19 6.32 -7.67
N ALA A 85 16.35 5.31 -6.83
CA ALA A 85 16.91 4.02 -7.23
C ALA A 85 15.77 3.02 -7.46
N ASP A 86 15.48 2.73 -8.72
CA ASP A 86 14.48 1.79 -9.18
C ASP A 86 15.07 0.38 -9.18
N LEU A 87 14.60 -0.47 -8.26
CA LEU A 87 14.92 -1.90 -8.25
C LEU A 87 13.80 -2.66 -9.00
N ASP A 88 14.13 -3.25 -10.14
CA ASP A 88 13.25 -4.13 -10.93
C ASP A 88 14.08 -5.20 -11.64
N TYR A 89 13.62 -6.46 -11.69
CA TYR A 89 14.34 -7.63 -12.23
C TYR A 89 15.75 -7.89 -11.68
N GLY A 90 16.05 -7.46 -10.45
CA GLY A 90 17.41 -7.54 -9.92
C GLY A 90 18.39 -6.60 -10.61
N GLU A 91 17.92 -5.65 -11.42
CA GLU A 91 18.67 -4.51 -11.90
C GLU A 91 18.30 -3.29 -11.05
N LEU A 92 19.31 -2.50 -10.66
CA LEU A 92 19.12 -1.22 -9.99
C LEU A 92 19.39 -0.10 -11.00
N ARG A 93 18.41 0.78 -11.22
CA ARG A 93 18.52 1.93 -12.11
C ARG A 93 18.34 3.21 -11.33
N VAL A 94 19.33 4.10 -11.39
CA VAL A 94 19.28 5.37 -10.65
C VAL A 94 18.83 6.48 -11.60
N TYR A 95 17.83 7.24 -11.16
CA TYR A 95 17.30 8.41 -11.84
C TYR A 95 17.59 9.65 -10.98
N PRO A 96 18.15 10.73 -11.55
CA PRO A 96 18.20 12.01 -10.85
C PRO A 96 16.80 12.59 -10.71
N GLY A 97 16.55 13.26 -9.60
CA GLY A 97 15.25 13.85 -9.29
C GLY A 97 14.47 13.09 -8.23
N ASN A 98 13.31 13.64 -7.92
CA ASN A 98 12.42 13.10 -6.90
C ASN A 98 11.55 11.94 -7.45
N TYR A 99 10.66 11.38 -6.62
CA TYR A 99 9.82 10.25 -6.99
C TYR A 99 8.90 10.56 -8.18
N ASP A 100 8.30 11.74 -8.23
CA ASP A 100 7.36 12.11 -9.29
C ASP A 100 8.05 12.31 -10.64
N GLU A 101 9.25 12.92 -10.63
CA GLU A 101 10.10 13.08 -11.80
C GLU A 101 10.57 11.73 -12.34
N TYR A 102 11.03 10.85 -11.44
CA TYR A 102 11.35 9.45 -11.77
C TYR A 102 10.16 8.74 -12.41
N MET A 103 8.97 8.81 -11.80
CA MET A 103 7.78 8.12 -12.30
C MET A 103 7.40 8.60 -13.71
N THR A 104 7.49 9.92 -13.93
CA THR A 104 7.24 10.54 -15.23
C THR A 104 8.26 10.06 -16.26
N ALA A 105 9.55 10.10 -15.92
CA ALA A 105 10.63 9.68 -16.81
C ALA A 105 10.55 8.19 -17.16
N ALA A 106 10.32 7.33 -16.17
CA ALA A 106 10.16 5.89 -16.34
C ALA A 106 8.93 5.55 -17.21
N THR A 107 7.81 6.23 -16.98
CA THR A 107 6.59 6.03 -17.77
C THR A 107 6.81 6.43 -19.23
N GLN A 108 7.38 7.61 -19.48
CA GLN A 108 7.67 8.08 -20.84
C GLN A 108 8.66 7.17 -21.57
N ALA A 109 9.72 6.70 -20.88
CA ALA A 109 10.69 5.77 -21.46
C ALA A 109 10.00 4.46 -21.89
N ARG A 110 9.12 3.94 -21.03
CA ARG A 110 8.34 2.72 -21.32
C ARG A 110 7.38 2.92 -22.49
N GLU A 111 6.66 4.04 -22.54
CA GLU A 111 5.74 4.35 -23.63
C GLU A 111 6.48 4.49 -24.97
N ARG A 112 7.63 5.17 -24.98
CA ARG A 112 8.48 5.29 -26.19
C ARG A 112 8.94 3.92 -26.69
N LEU A 113 9.44 3.08 -25.78
CA LEU A 113 9.85 1.71 -26.10
C LEU A 113 8.69 0.90 -26.71
N LEU A 114 7.50 0.99 -26.12
CA LEU A 114 6.30 0.32 -26.63
C LEU A 114 5.89 0.84 -28.00
N ALA A 115 5.89 2.16 -28.21
CA ALA A 115 5.56 2.79 -29.47
C ALA A 115 6.55 2.42 -30.59
N ASP A 116 7.85 2.42 -30.29
CA ASP A 116 8.89 2.06 -31.26
C ASP A 116 8.84 0.57 -31.61
N ASN A 117 8.58 -0.30 -30.63
CA ASN A 117 8.33 -1.71 -30.89
C ASN A 117 7.05 -1.94 -31.70
N ALA A 118 5.98 -1.18 -31.46
CA ALA A 118 4.76 -1.25 -32.26
C ALA A 118 5.01 -0.84 -33.72
N LYS A 119 5.76 0.24 -33.95
CA LYS A 119 6.18 0.67 -35.30
C LYS A 119 7.04 -0.39 -36.00
N LYS A 120 8.05 -0.94 -35.31
CA LYS A 120 8.90 -2.03 -35.83
C LYS A 120 8.06 -3.27 -36.17
N LYS A 121 7.10 -3.65 -35.32
CA LYS A 121 6.16 -4.76 -35.58
C LYS A 121 5.29 -4.51 -36.82
N ALA A 122 4.74 -3.30 -36.97
CA ALA A 122 3.95 -2.93 -38.14
C ALA A 122 4.78 -2.99 -39.43
N GLN A 123 6.02 -2.48 -39.38
CA GLN A 123 6.96 -2.55 -40.51
C GLN A 123 7.31 -4.00 -40.88
N ILE A 124 7.56 -4.86 -39.89
CA ILE A 124 7.80 -6.30 -40.11
C ILE A 124 6.58 -6.93 -40.79
N ALA A 125 5.37 -6.67 -40.32
CA ALA A 125 4.14 -7.21 -40.88
C ALA A 125 3.93 -6.78 -42.34
N GLU A 126 4.20 -5.51 -42.68
CA GLU A 126 4.12 -5.00 -44.04
C GLU A 126 5.14 -5.68 -44.97
N LEU A 127 6.40 -5.75 -44.54
CA LEU A 127 7.47 -6.42 -45.29
C LEU A 127 7.14 -7.90 -45.50
N GLN A 128 6.65 -8.60 -44.47
CA GLN A 128 6.22 -10.00 -44.55
C GLN A 128 5.07 -10.20 -45.54
N SER A 129 4.06 -9.31 -45.52
CA SER A 129 2.95 -9.32 -46.48
C SER A 129 3.43 -9.14 -47.92
N PHE A 130 4.42 -8.28 -48.15
CA PHE A 130 4.99 -8.11 -49.48
C PHE A 130 5.78 -9.35 -49.93
N VAL A 131 6.61 -9.91 -49.05
CA VAL A 131 7.38 -11.12 -49.33
C VAL A 131 6.43 -12.27 -49.68
N SER A 132 5.37 -12.48 -48.91
CA SER A 132 4.41 -13.56 -49.17
C SER A 132 3.64 -13.39 -50.49
N ARG A 133 3.28 -12.16 -50.86
CA ARG A 133 2.55 -11.86 -52.10
C ARG A 133 3.41 -11.95 -53.37
N PHE A 134 4.71 -11.67 -53.28
CA PHE A 134 5.57 -11.51 -54.46
C PHE A 134 6.74 -12.51 -54.54
N SER A 135 6.85 -13.47 -53.62
CA SER A 135 7.89 -14.50 -53.61
C SER A 135 7.89 -15.39 -54.86
N ALA A 136 6.71 -15.71 -55.41
CA ALA A 136 6.53 -16.55 -56.59
C ALA A 136 6.57 -15.78 -57.93
N ASN A 137 6.65 -14.44 -57.91
CA ASN A 137 6.63 -13.64 -59.13
C ASN A 137 8.06 -13.36 -59.63
N ALA A 138 8.41 -13.94 -60.78
CA ALA A 138 9.77 -13.87 -61.36
C ALA A 138 10.32 -12.44 -61.50
N SER A 139 9.45 -11.46 -61.80
CA SER A 139 9.85 -10.05 -61.95
C SER A 139 10.20 -9.35 -60.62
N LYS A 140 9.65 -9.81 -59.49
CA LYS A 140 9.78 -9.17 -58.17
C LYS A 140 10.54 -10.01 -57.14
N SER A 141 11.01 -11.20 -57.53
CA SER A 141 11.76 -12.13 -56.67
C SER A 141 12.98 -11.48 -56.00
N ARG A 142 13.78 -10.69 -56.72
CA ARG A 142 14.92 -9.96 -56.13
C ARG A 142 14.51 -8.95 -55.04
N GLN A 143 13.39 -8.26 -55.21
CA GLN A 143 12.87 -7.32 -54.22
C GLN A 143 12.32 -8.03 -52.99
N ALA A 144 11.63 -9.16 -53.17
CA ALA A 144 11.15 -10.00 -52.07
C ALA A 144 12.33 -10.51 -51.21
N THR A 145 13.40 -11.01 -51.84
CA THR A 145 14.62 -11.46 -51.14
C THR A 145 15.32 -10.32 -50.39
N SER A 146 15.37 -9.12 -50.96
CA SER A 146 15.94 -7.95 -50.30
C SER A 146 15.15 -7.53 -49.05
N ARG A 147 13.82 -7.53 -49.13
CA ARG A 147 12.93 -7.20 -48.00
C ARG A 147 12.93 -8.28 -46.92
N ALA A 148 13.07 -9.56 -47.29
CA ALA A 148 13.29 -10.64 -46.33
C ALA A 148 14.55 -10.38 -45.49
N ARG A 149 15.66 -10.01 -46.13
CA ARG A 149 16.90 -9.62 -45.42
C ARG A 149 16.76 -8.35 -44.58
N GLN A 150 15.82 -7.45 -44.90
CA GLN A 150 15.55 -6.28 -44.07
C GLN A 150 14.81 -6.65 -42.79
N ILE A 151 13.88 -7.61 -42.85
CA ILE A 151 13.17 -8.12 -41.66
C ILE A 151 14.19 -8.65 -40.64
N ASP A 152 15.18 -9.44 -41.08
CA ASP A 152 16.20 -10.02 -40.18
C ASP A 152 17.06 -8.97 -39.46
N LYS A 153 17.13 -7.73 -39.99
CA LYS A 153 17.87 -6.62 -39.39
C LYS A 153 17.05 -5.84 -38.37
N ILE A 154 15.72 -5.93 -38.41
CA ILE A 154 14.85 -5.22 -37.47
C ILE A 154 14.85 -5.99 -36.15
N LYS A 155 15.52 -5.42 -35.14
CA LYS A 155 15.51 -5.96 -33.77
C LYS A 155 14.45 -5.26 -32.94
N LEU A 156 13.51 -6.05 -32.42
CA LEU A 156 12.60 -5.62 -31.37
C LEU A 156 13.36 -5.59 -30.06
N GLU A 157 13.21 -4.52 -29.31
CA GLU A 157 13.78 -4.44 -27.97
C GLU A 157 12.85 -5.18 -27.00
N GLU A 158 13.43 -5.94 -26.07
CA GLU A 158 12.64 -6.73 -25.13
C GLU A 158 11.98 -5.82 -24.09
N VAL A 159 10.65 -5.82 -24.08
CA VAL A 159 9.88 -5.17 -23.01
C VAL A 159 9.78 -6.18 -21.88
N LYS A 160 10.68 -6.08 -20.89
CA LYS A 160 10.52 -6.85 -19.66
C LYS A 160 9.19 -6.44 -19.00
N ALA A 161 8.27 -7.38 -18.80
CA ALA A 161 6.95 -7.13 -18.19
C ALA A 161 7.04 -7.02 -16.65
N SER A 162 6.91 -5.79 -16.13
CA SER A 162 7.25 -5.39 -14.73
C SER A 162 7.13 -6.52 -13.71
N SER A 163 8.16 -6.76 -12.90
CA SER A 163 8.03 -7.74 -11.81
C SER A 163 7.05 -7.27 -10.73
N ARG A 164 6.78 -5.96 -10.69
CA ARG A 164 5.76 -5.36 -9.81
C ARG A 164 4.38 -5.79 -10.27
N GLN A 165 3.79 -6.70 -9.50
CA GLN A 165 2.38 -7.05 -9.59
C GLN A 165 1.63 -6.34 -8.47
N ASN A 166 0.51 -5.70 -8.83
CA ASN A 166 -0.38 -5.10 -7.84
C ASN A 166 -1.54 -6.07 -7.56
N PRO A 167 -1.92 -6.27 -6.30
CA PRO A 167 -3.10 -7.06 -5.99
C PRO A 167 -4.35 -6.36 -6.52
N PHE A 168 -5.29 -7.15 -7.04
CA PHE A 168 -6.57 -6.64 -7.51
C PHE A 168 -7.60 -6.68 -6.38
N ILE A 169 -7.76 -5.55 -5.69
CA ILE A 169 -8.69 -5.41 -4.57
C ILE A 169 -9.94 -4.68 -5.05
N ARG A 170 -11.08 -5.37 -5.01
CA ARG A 170 -12.40 -4.81 -5.31
C ARG A 170 -13.38 -5.30 -4.27
N PHE A 171 -14.01 -4.37 -3.57
CA PHE A 171 -15.05 -4.68 -2.60
C PHE A 171 -16.41 -4.70 -3.29
N GLU A 172 -17.13 -5.79 -3.06
CA GLU A 172 -18.54 -5.91 -3.41
C GLU A 172 -19.37 -5.70 -2.15
N GLN A 173 -20.58 -5.16 -2.30
CA GLN A 173 -21.49 -4.93 -1.18
C GLN A 173 -22.69 -5.83 -1.35
N ASP A 174 -23.07 -6.50 -0.28
CA ASP A 174 -24.23 -7.40 -0.26
C ASP A 174 -25.55 -6.61 -0.14
N LYS A 175 -25.67 -5.76 0.89
CA LYS A 175 -26.88 -4.98 1.19
C LYS A 175 -26.63 -3.49 1.12
N LYS A 176 -27.59 -2.74 0.58
CA LYS A 176 -27.59 -1.27 0.61
C LYS A 176 -27.91 -0.77 2.02
N LEU A 177 -27.17 0.25 2.44
CA LEU A 177 -27.42 1.00 3.67
C LEU A 177 -28.60 1.98 3.47
N PHE A 178 -29.26 2.34 4.56
CA PHE A 178 -30.18 3.47 4.61
C PHE A 178 -29.42 4.80 4.68
N ARG A 179 -30.09 5.94 4.50
CA ARG A 179 -29.45 7.28 4.39
C ARG A 179 -28.37 7.55 5.45
N ASN A 180 -28.65 7.26 6.72
CA ASN A 180 -27.71 7.47 7.81
C ASN A 180 -26.94 6.17 8.07
N ALA A 181 -25.62 6.20 7.92
CA ALA A 181 -24.76 5.05 8.14
C ALA A 181 -24.40 4.88 9.62
N LEU A 182 -24.07 5.99 10.29
CA LEU A 182 -23.63 6.03 11.69
C LEU A 182 -24.21 7.25 12.41
N GLU A 183 -24.74 7.04 13.59
CA GLU A 183 -25.17 8.08 14.53
C GLU A 183 -24.48 7.83 15.87
N VAL A 184 -23.79 8.85 16.38
CA VAL A 184 -23.05 8.83 17.65
C VAL A 184 -23.53 10.02 18.46
N GLU A 185 -23.99 9.75 19.68
CA GLU A 185 -24.49 10.79 20.59
C GLU A 185 -23.77 10.74 21.92
N GLY A 186 -23.19 11.87 22.34
CA GLY A 186 -22.58 12.04 23.66
C GLY A 186 -21.44 11.08 24.00
N LEU A 187 -20.79 10.50 22.99
CA LEU A 187 -19.86 9.39 23.20
C LEU A 187 -18.62 9.83 23.99
N THR A 188 -18.36 9.12 25.08
CA THR A 188 -17.24 9.38 25.98
C THR A 188 -16.52 8.07 26.27
N LYS A 189 -15.19 8.08 26.14
CA LYS A 189 -14.35 6.97 26.54
C LYS A 189 -13.03 7.45 27.12
N GLY A 190 -12.63 6.83 28.22
CA GLY A 190 -11.34 7.00 28.86
C GLY A 190 -10.77 5.71 29.42
N PHE A 191 -9.63 5.88 30.08
CA PHE A 191 -9.01 4.89 30.94
C PHE A 191 -8.69 5.56 32.29
N ASP A 192 -7.92 4.90 33.15
CA ASP A 192 -7.62 5.38 34.51
C ASP A 192 -7.05 6.81 34.57
N ASN A 193 -6.37 7.25 33.51
CA ASN A 193 -5.80 8.60 33.38
C ASN A 193 -6.78 9.66 32.85
N GLY A 194 -8.07 9.33 32.72
CA GLY A 194 -9.13 10.24 32.28
C GLY A 194 -9.67 9.96 30.87
N PRO A 195 -10.63 10.78 30.40
CA PRO A 195 -11.26 10.60 29.10
C PRO A 195 -10.29 10.91 27.95
N LEU A 196 -10.19 9.99 26.99
CA LEU A 196 -9.50 10.21 25.71
C LEU A 196 -10.35 11.08 24.78
N PHE A 197 -11.66 10.90 24.82
CA PHE A 197 -12.64 11.77 24.18
C PHE A 197 -13.91 11.86 25.02
N LYS A 198 -14.59 13.00 24.95
CA LYS A 198 -15.77 13.29 25.76
C LYS A 198 -16.83 14.00 24.93
N ASN A 199 -18.09 13.60 25.10
CA ASN A 199 -19.25 14.20 24.46
C ASN A 199 -19.12 14.32 22.92
N LEU A 200 -18.58 13.29 22.28
CA LEU A 200 -18.47 13.24 20.82
C LEU A 200 -19.84 12.99 20.20
N ASN A 201 -20.23 13.87 19.29
CA ASN A 201 -21.43 13.72 18.48
C ASN A 201 -21.02 13.66 17.00
N LEU A 202 -21.51 12.65 16.29
CA LEU A 202 -21.15 12.41 14.90
C LEU A 202 -22.36 11.79 14.17
N LEU A 203 -22.69 12.35 13.01
CA LEU A 203 -23.64 11.77 12.07
C LEU A 203 -22.93 11.58 10.74
N LEU A 204 -22.91 10.35 10.23
CA LEU A 204 -22.39 10.05 8.90
C LEU A 204 -23.50 9.54 7.98
N GLU A 205 -23.62 10.14 6.81
CA GLU A 205 -24.49 9.68 5.73
C GLU A 205 -23.78 8.65 4.84
N VAL A 206 -24.58 7.85 4.11
CA VAL A 206 -24.04 6.86 3.16
C VAL A 206 -23.28 7.55 2.03
N GLY A 207 -22.06 7.07 1.78
CA GLY A 207 -21.16 7.59 0.76
C GLY A 207 -20.13 8.58 1.30
N GLU A 208 -20.29 9.03 2.54
CA GLU A 208 -19.30 9.88 3.19
C GLU A 208 -18.02 9.10 3.55
N LYS A 209 -16.90 9.82 3.57
CA LYS A 209 -15.59 9.30 3.95
C LYS A 209 -15.09 10.12 5.13
N LEU A 210 -14.87 9.46 6.26
CA LEU A 210 -14.32 10.08 7.46
C LEU A 210 -12.87 9.66 7.65
N ALA A 211 -11.97 10.64 7.74
CA ALA A 211 -10.59 10.43 8.14
C ALA A 211 -10.39 10.90 9.59
N VAL A 212 -9.88 10.03 10.45
CA VAL A 212 -9.55 10.36 11.85
C VAL A 212 -8.05 10.63 11.95
N LEU A 213 -7.69 11.89 12.13
CA LEU A 213 -6.31 12.35 12.22
C LEU A 213 -5.94 12.73 13.65
N GLY A 214 -4.66 12.62 13.99
CA GLY A 214 -4.12 13.03 15.29
C GLY A 214 -2.81 12.34 15.61
N THR A 215 -2.13 12.79 16.65
CA THR A 215 -0.85 12.23 17.11
C THR A 215 -1.00 10.80 17.64
N ASN A 216 0.10 10.06 17.71
CA ASN A 216 0.09 8.75 18.33
C ASN A 216 -0.28 8.84 19.83
N GLY A 217 -1.16 7.95 20.29
CA GLY A 217 -1.64 7.93 21.67
C GLY A 217 -2.87 8.80 21.98
N VAL A 218 -3.33 9.65 21.05
CA VAL A 218 -4.52 10.52 21.26
C VAL A 218 -5.85 9.76 21.37
N GLY A 219 -5.87 8.46 21.09
CA GLY A 219 -7.07 7.62 21.21
C GLY A 219 -7.78 7.26 19.90
N LYS A 220 -7.13 7.42 18.73
CA LYS A 220 -7.71 7.04 17.42
C LYS A 220 -8.18 5.59 17.37
N SER A 221 -7.32 4.65 17.77
CA SER A 221 -7.66 3.22 17.79
C SER A 221 -8.73 2.92 18.85
N THR A 222 -8.74 3.65 19.97
CA THR A 222 -9.79 3.56 20.99
C THR A 222 -11.14 3.99 20.42
N LEU A 223 -11.19 5.11 19.70
CA LEU A 223 -12.40 5.60 19.06
C LEU A 223 -12.95 4.54 18.08
N LEU A 224 -12.10 4.03 17.19
CA LEU A 224 -12.53 3.04 16.19
C LEU A 224 -12.99 1.72 16.85
N LYS A 225 -12.29 1.24 17.88
CA LYS A 225 -12.71 0.08 18.70
C LYS A 225 -14.06 0.31 19.40
N THR A 226 -14.29 1.52 19.90
CA THR A 226 -15.59 1.88 20.51
C THR A 226 -16.70 1.95 19.47
N LEU A 227 -16.42 2.45 18.26
CA LEU A 227 -17.40 2.50 17.18
C LEU A 227 -17.79 1.10 16.69
N VAL A 228 -16.84 0.15 16.58
CA VAL A 228 -17.15 -1.23 16.16
C VAL A 228 -17.73 -2.11 17.28
N GLY A 229 -17.76 -1.62 18.52
CA GLY A 229 -18.31 -2.33 19.67
C GLY A 229 -17.31 -3.23 20.41
N ASP A 230 -16.04 -3.28 19.99
CA ASP A 230 -14.96 -4.01 20.66
C ASP A 230 -14.64 -3.42 22.04
N LEU A 231 -14.94 -2.13 22.25
CA LEU A 231 -14.73 -1.44 23.51
C LEU A 231 -15.98 -0.68 23.95
N GLN A 232 -16.51 -1.01 25.12
CA GLN A 232 -17.68 -0.34 25.66
C GLN A 232 -17.39 1.13 26.01
N PRO A 233 -18.24 2.08 25.58
CA PRO A 233 -18.12 3.48 25.98
C PRO A 233 -18.43 3.65 27.47
N ASP A 234 -17.88 4.72 28.07
CA ASP A 234 -18.21 5.05 29.46
C ASP A 234 -19.57 5.78 29.55
N SER A 235 -19.94 6.52 28.49
CA SER A 235 -21.28 7.09 28.29
C SER A 235 -21.52 7.44 26.82
N GLY A 236 -22.78 7.70 26.47
CA GLY A 236 -23.22 7.97 25.09
C GLY A 236 -23.63 6.71 24.33
N THR A 237 -24.01 6.87 23.07
CA THR A 237 -24.52 5.79 22.21
C THR A 237 -23.81 5.78 20.87
N VAL A 238 -23.67 4.58 20.30
CA VAL A 238 -23.23 4.34 18.92
C VAL A 238 -24.31 3.52 18.25
N LYS A 239 -24.89 4.06 17.18
CA LYS A 239 -25.95 3.43 16.41
C LYS A 239 -25.57 3.36 14.94
N TRP A 240 -25.35 2.15 14.48
CA TRP A 240 -25.18 1.85 13.06
C TRP A 240 -26.55 1.67 12.38
N SER A 241 -26.60 1.91 11.07
CA SER A 241 -27.75 1.55 10.22
C SER A 241 -28.15 0.08 10.42
N GLU A 242 -29.45 -0.25 10.36
CA GLU A 242 -29.95 -1.62 10.57
C GLU A 242 -29.31 -2.66 9.62
N ASN A 243 -29.04 -2.26 8.37
CA ASN A 243 -28.36 -3.11 7.39
C ASN A 243 -26.82 -3.04 7.46
N ALA A 244 -26.24 -2.51 8.53
CA ALA A 244 -24.80 -2.35 8.66
C ALA A 244 -24.08 -3.70 8.71
N ARG A 245 -23.11 -3.86 7.81
CA ARG A 245 -22.17 -4.96 7.76
C ARG A 245 -20.76 -4.37 7.74
N ILE A 246 -20.17 -4.31 8.92
CA ILE A 246 -18.89 -3.64 9.15
C ILE A 246 -17.75 -4.62 8.81
N GLY A 247 -16.89 -4.20 7.90
CA GLY A 247 -15.58 -4.79 7.67
C GLY A 247 -14.53 -3.98 8.41
N TYR A 248 -13.85 -4.59 9.38
CA TYR A 248 -12.84 -3.94 10.20
C TYR A 248 -11.44 -4.45 9.86
N TYR A 249 -10.54 -3.54 9.50
CA TYR A 249 -9.11 -3.81 9.35
C TYR A 249 -8.38 -3.20 10.55
N ALA A 250 -7.92 -4.06 11.45
CA ALA A 250 -7.20 -3.66 12.64
C ALA A 250 -5.69 -3.43 12.37
N GLN A 251 -5.14 -2.45 13.08
CA GLN A 251 -3.76 -2.02 12.99
C GLN A 251 -2.82 -3.12 13.49
N ASP A 252 -3.16 -3.67 14.65
CA ASP A 252 -2.62 -4.92 15.16
C ASP A 252 -3.58 -6.04 14.78
N HIS A 253 -3.06 -7.03 14.07
CA HIS A 253 -3.79 -8.15 13.51
C HIS A 253 -2.98 -9.45 13.56
N GLU A 254 -1.82 -9.42 14.23
CA GLU A 254 -0.92 -10.57 14.27
C GLU A 254 -1.61 -11.77 14.94
N TYR A 255 -2.42 -11.49 15.97
CA TYR A 255 -3.23 -12.48 16.68
C TYR A 255 -4.20 -13.25 15.77
N GLU A 256 -4.65 -12.68 14.63
CA GLU A 256 -5.53 -13.41 13.69
C GLU A 256 -4.80 -14.56 12.97
N PHE A 257 -3.46 -14.55 12.99
CA PHE A 257 -2.61 -15.54 12.34
C PHE A 257 -1.93 -16.48 13.34
N GLU A 258 -2.20 -16.37 14.63
CA GLU A 258 -1.70 -17.27 15.69
C GLU A 258 -2.45 -18.61 15.70
N ASN A 259 -2.42 -19.31 14.56
CA ASN A 259 -3.04 -20.62 14.37
C ASN A 259 -2.24 -21.46 13.35
N ASP A 260 -2.58 -22.75 13.27
CA ASP A 260 -1.92 -23.70 12.37
C ASP A 260 -2.62 -23.86 11.01
N LEU A 261 -3.59 -23.00 10.70
CA LEU A 261 -4.31 -23.06 9.43
C LEU A 261 -3.37 -22.73 8.27
N THR A 262 -3.56 -23.42 7.16
CA THR A 262 -2.96 -22.98 5.89
C THR A 262 -3.61 -21.69 5.41
N VAL A 263 -2.92 -20.97 4.52
CA VAL A 263 -3.46 -19.77 3.86
C VAL A 263 -4.84 -20.03 3.24
N PHE A 264 -5.03 -21.19 2.61
CA PHE A 264 -6.32 -21.58 2.04
C PHE A 264 -7.40 -21.79 3.10
N GLU A 265 -7.08 -22.53 4.17
CA GLU A 265 -8.03 -22.83 5.24
C GLU A 265 -8.43 -21.56 6.00
N TRP A 266 -7.46 -20.70 6.31
CA TRP A 266 -7.71 -19.41 6.94
C TRP A 266 -8.67 -18.56 6.11
N MET A 267 -8.44 -18.45 4.79
CA MET A 267 -9.34 -17.69 3.91
C MET A 267 -10.73 -18.34 3.81
N SER A 268 -10.78 -19.67 3.85
CA SER A 268 -12.03 -20.43 3.74
C SER A 268 -12.99 -20.21 4.91
N GLN A 269 -12.52 -19.70 6.05
CA GLN A 269 -13.37 -19.35 7.19
C GLN A 269 -14.34 -18.19 6.88
N TRP A 270 -14.02 -17.38 5.88
CA TRP A 270 -14.77 -16.16 5.55
C TRP A 270 -15.78 -16.35 4.41
N LYS A 271 -15.96 -17.59 3.93
CA LYS A 271 -16.95 -17.97 2.92
C LYS A 271 -18.35 -17.53 3.30
N GLN A 272 -19.07 -16.99 2.31
CA GLN A 272 -20.49 -16.71 2.37
C GLN A 272 -21.29 -17.90 1.86
N GLU A 273 -22.60 -17.87 2.11
CA GLU A 273 -23.51 -18.83 1.53
C GLU A 273 -23.45 -18.75 -0.01
N GLY A 274 -23.15 -19.88 -0.65
CA GLY A 274 -22.95 -19.98 -2.09
C GLY A 274 -21.48 -19.89 -2.56
N ASP A 275 -20.54 -19.55 -1.68
CA ASP A 275 -19.10 -19.57 -2.04
C ASP A 275 -18.56 -21.01 -2.03
N ASP A 276 -17.91 -21.38 -3.12
CA ASP A 276 -17.17 -22.63 -3.25
C ASP A 276 -15.65 -22.43 -3.04
N GLU A 277 -14.87 -23.51 -3.16
CA GLU A 277 -13.41 -23.40 -3.06
C GLU A 277 -12.80 -22.57 -4.20
N GLN A 278 -13.45 -22.51 -5.35
CA GLN A 278 -12.96 -21.75 -6.50
C GLN A 278 -13.04 -20.25 -6.24
N ALA A 279 -14.08 -19.79 -5.53
CA ALA A 279 -14.19 -18.41 -5.04
C ALA A 279 -12.99 -18.05 -4.15
N VAL A 280 -12.64 -18.91 -3.19
CA VAL A 280 -11.48 -18.72 -2.31
C VAL A 280 -10.17 -18.63 -3.11
N ARG A 281 -9.94 -19.57 -4.04
CA ARG A 281 -8.74 -19.56 -4.91
C ARG A 281 -8.70 -18.32 -5.79
N SER A 282 -9.85 -17.85 -6.28
CA SER A 282 -9.94 -16.63 -7.10
C SER A 282 -9.50 -15.39 -6.31
N ILE A 283 -9.96 -15.24 -5.07
CA ILE A 283 -9.56 -14.11 -4.22
C ILE A 283 -8.07 -14.18 -3.84
N LEU A 284 -7.58 -15.35 -3.43
CA LEU A 284 -6.16 -15.53 -3.13
C LEU A 284 -5.27 -15.24 -4.35
N GLY A 285 -5.70 -15.66 -5.55
CA GLY A 285 -5.01 -15.34 -6.80
C GLY A 285 -4.99 -13.84 -7.12
N ARG A 286 -6.11 -13.12 -6.90
CA ARG A 286 -6.17 -11.65 -7.01
C ARG A 286 -5.23 -10.95 -6.04
N LEU A 287 -4.92 -11.59 -4.91
CA LEU A 287 -4.01 -11.10 -3.87
C LEU A 287 -2.58 -11.62 -4.05
N LEU A 288 -2.27 -12.22 -5.19
CA LEU A 288 -0.94 -12.68 -5.58
C LEU A 288 -0.40 -13.86 -4.75
N PHE A 289 -1.28 -14.69 -4.19
CA PHE A 289 -0.89 -15.97 -3.61
C PHE A 289 -0.88 -17.07 -4.69
N SER A 290 0.25 -17.73 -4.85
CA SER A 290 0.41 -18.85 -5.77
C SER A 290 -0.20 -20.15 -5.23
N GLN A 291 -0.30 -21.18 -6.08
CA GLN A 291 -0.77 -22.52 -5.69
C GLN A 291 0.08 -23.20 -4.61
N ASP A 292 1.34 -22.78 -4.47
CA ASP A 292 2.21 -23.29 -3.40
C ASP A 292 2.09 -22.44 -2.14
N ASP A 293 1.81 -21.13 -2.27
CA ASP A 293 1.60 -20.27 -1.10
C ASP A 293 0.35 -20.65 -0.33
N ILE A 294 -0.73 -21.05 -1.03
CA ILE A 294 -1.99 -21.40 -0.37
C ILE A 294 -1.89 -22.60 0.58
N LYS A 295 -0.85 -23.44 0.43
CA LYS A 295 -0.57 -24.61 1.26
C LYS A 295 0.31 -24.29 2.48
N LYS A 296 0.92 -23.11 2.52
CA LYS A 296 1.79 -22.69 3.63
C LYS A 296 0.94 -22.38 4.86
N PRO A 297 1.46 -22.58 6.07
CA PRO A 297 0.82 -22.08 7.29
C PRO A 297 0.66 -20.56 7.26
N ALA A 298 -0.50 -20.03 7.63
CA ALA A 298 -0.78 -18.59 7.58
C ALA A 298 0.11 -17.79 8.55
N LYS A 299 0.55 -18.42 9.66
CA LYS A 299 1.47 -17.80 10.64
C LYS A 299 2.85 -17.43 10.09
N VAL A 300 3.33 -18.12 9.05
CA VAL A 300 4.67 -17.87 8.46
C VAL A 300 4.67 -16.73 7.43
N LEU A 301 3.50 -16.17 7.12
CA LEU A 301 3.39 -15.05 6.20
C LEU A 301 4.11 -13.81 6.74
N SER A 302 4.72 -13.06 5.84
CA SER A 302 5.23 -11.71 6.12
C SER A 302 4.09 -10.76 6.50
N GLY A 303 4.40 -9.64 7.16
CA GLY A 303 3.39 -8.63 7.51
C GLY A 303 2.62 -8.08 6.30
N GLY A 304 3.29 -7.92 5.16
CA GLY A 304 2.64 -7.52 3.90
C GLY A 304 1.68 -8.57 3.36
N GLU A 305 2.06 -9.85 3.44
CA GLU A 305 1.18 -10.97 3.07
C GLU A 305 -0.02 -11.10 4.01
N LYS A 306 0.19 -10.94 5.32
CA LYS A 306 -0.90 -10.90 6.32
C LYS A 306 -1.87 -9.75 6.03
N GLY A 307 -1.34 -8.58 5.67
CA GLY A 307 -2.19 -7.46 5.23
C GLY A 307 -3.01 -7.79 3.98
N ARG A 308 -2.44 -8.47 2.99
CA ARG A 308 -3.20 -8.96 1.82
C ARG A 308 -4.27 -9.97 2.22
N MET A 309 -3.98 -10.88 3.16
CA MET A 309 -4.97 -11.83 3.70
C MET A 309 -6.16 -11.13 4.36
N LEU A 310 -5.92 -10.05 5.11
CA LEU A 310 -7.01 -9.26 5.71
C LEU A 310 -7.85 -8.55 4.64
N PHE A 311 -7.25 -8.03 3.57
CA PHE A 311 -8.02 -7.52 2.44
C PHE A 311 -8.86 -8.62 1.79
N GLY A 312 -8.32 -9.84 1.67
CA GLY A 312 -9.09 -11.00 1.19
C GLY A 312 -10.28 -11.35 2.09
N LYS A 313 -10.08 -11.35 3.42
CA LYS A 313 -11.16 -11.48 4.40
C LYS A 313 -12.26 -10.44 4.17
N LEU A 314 -11.90 -9.16 4.00
CA LEU A 314 -12.87 -8.10 3.71
C LEU A 314 -13.57 -8.30 2.37
N MET A 315 -12.87 -8.74 1.33
CA MET A 315 -13.48 -9.05 0.03
C MET A 315 -14.48 -10.20 0.12
N MET A 316 -14.16 -11.25 0.89
CA MET A 316 -15.07 -12.38 1.16
C MET A 316 -16.29 -11.95 1.97
N GLN A 317 -16.12 -11.08 2.96
CA GLN A 317 -17.20 -10.61 3.83
C GLN A 317 -18.20 -9.68 3.13
N LYS A 318 -17.85 -9.09 1.98
CA LYS A 318 -18.70 -8.14 1.23
C LYS A 318 -19.34 -7.05 2.12
N PRO A 319 -18.57 -6.37 2.98
CA PRO A 319 -19.09 -5.37 3.91
C PRO A 319 -19.60 -4.14 3.14
N ASN A 320 -20.57 -3.45 3.73
CA ASN A 320 -21.06 -2.17 3.20
C ASN A 320 -20.52 -0.96 3.98
N ILE A 321 -19.83 -1.20 5.09
CA ILE A 321 -19.09 -0.20 5.86
C ILE A 321 -17.67 -0.72 6.03
N LEU A 322 -16.67 0.09 5.70
CA LEU A 322 -15.27 -0.23 5.92
C LEU A 322 -14.69 0.69 6.98
N ILE A 323 -14.14 0.09 8.03
CA ILE A 323 -13.37 0.80 9.04
C ILE A 323 -11.95 0.25 8.96
N ILE A 324 -11.01 1.12 8.60
CA ILE A 324 -9.63 0.74 8.39
C ILE A 324 -8.78 1.57 9.36
N THR A 325 -8.10 0.87 10.25
CA THR A 325 -7.04 1.47 11.06
C THR A 325 -5.73 1.32 10.31
N ALA A 326 -5.33 2.37 9.60
CA ALA A 326 -4.02 2.43 8.97
C ALA A 326 -3.02 3.15 9.89
N PHE A 327 -1.76 2.75 9.85
CA PHE A 327 -0.67 3.64 10.21
C PHE A 327 -0.52 4.69 9.11
N GLY A 328 -0.62 5.97 9.45
CA GLY A 328 0.01 7.12 8.76
C GLY A 328 0.09 7.13 7.23
N ARG A 329 -0.82 6.51 6.49
CA ARG A 329 -0.82 6.52 5.02
C ARG A 329 -2.10 7.12 4.51
N THR A 330 -2.15 8.45 4.48
CA THR A 330 -3.01 9.18 3.56
C THR A 330 -2.35 10.49 3.19
N ASP A 331 -1.61 10.51 2.09
CA ASP A 331 -1.46 11.69 1.25
C ASP A 331 -1.61 11.26 -0.21
N GLN A 332 -2.86 11.29 -0.69
CA GLN A 332 -3.15 11.59 -2.09
C GLN A 332 -4.35 12.55 -2.13
N PRO A 333 -4.28 13.63 -2.92
CA PRO A 333 -5.48 14.39 -3.26
C PRO A 333 -6.45 13.51 -4.05
N PRO A 334 -7.78 13.74 -3.94
CA PRO A 334 -8.78 12.99 -4.69
C PRO A 334 -8.68 13.34 -6.18
N GLY A 335 -7.84 12.63 -6.93
CA GLY A 335 -7.56 12.99 -8.33
C GLY A 335 -7.14 11.87 -9.29
N TYR A 336 -6.80 10.66 -8.81
CA TYR A 336 -6.47 9.56 -9.71
C TYR A 336 -7.41 8.38 -9.46
N GLY A 337 -8.43 8.30 -10.31
CA GLY A 337 -9.37 7.20 -10.36
C GLY A 337 -8.66 5.88 -10.63
N ILE A 338 -8.96 4.89 -9.79
CA ILE A 338 -8.91 3.49 -10.19
C ILE A 338 -10.06 3.34 -11.19
N HIS A 339 -9.74 3.06 -12.45
CA HIS A 339 -10.71 2.58 -13.43
C HIS A 339 -10.93 1.08 -13.26
#